data_AF-A0A7V9ZVI2-F1
#
_entry.id   AF-A0A7V9ZVI2-F1
#
_cell.length_a   1.000
_cell.length_b   1.000
_cell.length_c   1.000
_cell.angle_alpha   90.00
_cell.angle_beta   90.00
_cell.angle_gamma   90.00
#
_symmetry.space_group_name_H-M   'P 1'
#
loop_
_entity.id
_entity.type
_entity.pdbx_description
1 polymer ?
#
loop_
_entity_poly.entity_id
_entity_poly.type
_entity_poly.pdbx_seq_one_letter_code
_entity_poly.pdbx_strand_id
1 'polypeptide(L)'
;MQLLCTEGDLLAYGVVPGSIPNPGRLCASVLAATDAFELDRHLLATGVEVSLRAEAGGSLPAPLAGGGLYFVVRLTHSTFSVATTLANALLGVVVNLTTDGDRVLVVGPDRVATARAFASEWVWQYVAGAHPNVDDANVTTSLVVRGVAAALAAAILQSADGSNVTSQAEERAQKMLDRWGRGVPVAGSPAAAGGNRAIHASATTSADPRGWDGPTGCCLPAGIASTRGMLP
;
A
#
# COMPACT_ATOMS: atom_id res chain seq x y z
N MET A 1 3.30 -17.56 1.70
CA MET A 1 2.27 -16.72 1.05
C MET A 1 2.91 -16.05 -0.15
N GLN A 2 2.27 -16.06 -1.32
CA GLN A 2 2.85 -15.50 -2.54
C GLN A 2 2.71 -13.98 -2.56
N LEU A 3 3.79 -13.26 -2.88
CA LEU A 3 3.77 -11.81 -3.06
C LEU A 3 3.00 -11.45 -4.33
N LEU A 4 2.06 -10.51 -4.22
CA LEU A 4 1.22 -10.06 -5.34
C LEU A 4 1.89 -8.94 -6.16
N CYS A 5 2.88 -8.25 -5.61
CA CYS A 5 3.59 -7.17 -6.30
C CYS A 5 5.11 -7.36 -6.27
N THR A 6 5.76 -6.94 -7.35
CA THR A 6 7.22 -6.89 -7.50
C THR A 6 7.75 -5.50 -7.15
N GLU A 7 9.07 -5.36 -6.99
CA GLU A 7 9.69 -4.03 -6.82
C GLU A 7 9.49 -3.12 -8.05
N GLY A 8 9.51 -3.70 -9.26
CA GLY A 8 9.21 -2.96 -10.48
C GLY A 8 7.81 -2.37 -10.49
N ASP A 9 6.83 -3.09 -9.90
CA ASP A 9 5.47 -2.57 -9.76
C ASP A 9 5.46 -1.35 -8.81
N LEU A 10 6.25 -1.32 -7.73
CA LEU A 10 6.31 -0.15 -6.84
C LEU A 10 6.85 1.11 -7.53
N LEU A 11 7.85 0.95 -8.40
CA LEU A 11 8.41 2.06 -9.18
C LEU A 11 7.36 2.64 -10.12
N ALA A 12 6.53 1.80 -10.74
CA ALA A 12 5.44 2.23 -11.61
C ALA A 12 4.35 3.02 -10.84
N TYR A 13 4.21 2.78 -9.53
CA TYR A 13 3.28 3.50 -8.64
C TYR A 13 3.92 4.68 -7.89
N GLY A 14 5.08 5.16 -8.36
CA GLY A 14 5.65 6.44 -7.93
C GLY A 14 6.57 6.37 -6.71
N VAL A 15 6.99 5.17 -6.28
CA VAL A 15 8.12 5.06 -5.35
C VAL A 15 9.39 5.39 -6.12
N VAL A 16 10.01 6.53 -5.84
CA VAL A 16 11.23 6.96 -6.54
C VAL A 16 12.43 6.22 -5.94
N PRO A 17 13.37 5.69 -6.76
CA PRO A 17 14.61 5.14 -6.25
C PRO A 17 15.35 6.18 -5.38
N GLY A 18 15.58 5.87 -4.11
CA GLY A 18 16.19 6.79 -3.14
C GLY A 18 15.20 7.53 -2.24
N SER A 19 13.88 7.49 -2.52
CA SER A 19 12.84 7.96 -1.60
C SER A 19 12.44 6.90 -0.57
N ILE A 20 13.08 5.73 -0.58
CA ILE A 20 12.79 4.66 0.37
C ILE A 20 13.30 5.11 1.74
N PRO A 21 12.40 5.24 2.73
CA PRO A 21 12.79 5.71 4.04
C PRO A 21 13.79 4.74 4.68
N ASN A 22 14.73 5.31 5.45
CA ASN A 22 15.71 4.55 6.24
C ASN A 22 14.99 3.43 7.03
N PRO A 23 15.53 2.19 7.06
CA PRO A 23 14.99 1.12 7.88
C PRO A 23 14.96 1.46 9.38
N GLY A 24 15.78 2.42 9.82
CA GLY A 24 15.74 2.99 11.16
C GLY A 24 14.58 3.97 11.34
N ARG A 25 13.74 3.74 12.36
CA ARG A 25 12.71 4.69 12.82
C ARG A 25 12.82 4.94 14.32
N LEU A 26 12.55 6.18 14.73
CA LEU A 26 12.47 6.55 16.13
C LEU A 26 11.13 6.07 16.71
N CYS A 27 11.20 5.42 17.87
CA CYS A 27 10.04 5.14 18.69
C CYS A 27 9.44 6.44 19.23
N ALA A 28 8.11 6.50 19.30
CA ALA A 28 7.39 7.57 19.96
C ALA A 28 7.58 7.50 21.48
N SER A 29 7.60 6.28 22.04
CA SER A 29 7.86 6.03 23.45
C SER A 29 8.42 4.62 23.66
N VAL A 30 9.17 4.41 24.76
CA VAL A 30 9.62 3.10 25.22
C VAL A 30 9.52 3.05 26.73
N LEU A 31 8.57 2.27 27.26
CA LEU A 31 8.19 2.31 28.67
C LEU A 31 8.51 0.99 29.37
N ALA A 32 9.21 1.08 30.50
CA ALA A 32 9.55 -0.07 31.33
C ALA A 32 8.34 -0.62 32.09
N ALA A 33 7.37 0.22 32.41
CA ALA A 33 6.16 -0.21 33.13
C ALA A 33 5.33 -1.25 32.34
N THR A 34 5.49 -1.32 31.02
CA THR A 34 4.72 -2.19 30.13
C THR A 34 5.57 -3.03 29.19
N ASP A 35 6.90 -2.97 29.30
CA ASP A 35 7.84 -3.62 28.37
C ASP A 35 7.54 -3.34 26.89
N ALA A 36 7.06 -2.13 26.58
CA ALA A 36 6.47 -1.82 25.29
C ALA A 36 7.18 -0.67 24.59
N PHE A 37 7.38 -0.87 23.29
CA PHE A 37 7.84 0.12 22.33
C PHE A 37 6.63 0.63 21.55
N GLU A 38 6.44 1.93 21.51
CA GLU A 38 5.44 2.58 20.69
C GLU A 38 6.10 3.08 19.40
N LEU A 39 5.68 2.49 18.29
CA LEU A 39 6.12 2.86 16.95
C LEU A 39 4.94 2.66 16.02
N ASP A 40 4.25 3.74 15.68
CA ASP A 40 3.06 3.63 14.85
C ASP A 40 3.37 3.01 13.49
N ARG A 41 2.50 2.07 13.07
CA ARG A 41 2.64 1.27 11.85
C ARG A 41 4.04 0.69 11.67
N HIS A 42 4.57 0.03 12.68
CA HIS A 42 5.93 -0.53 12.62
C HIS A 42 6.06 -1.64 11.56
N LEU A 43 4.97 -2.29 11.15
CA LEU A 43 4.93 -3.42 10.19
C LEU A 43 5.78 -4.64 10.61
N LEU A 44 6.24 -4.67 11.85
CA LEU A 44 7.03 -5.78 12.39
C LEU A 44 6.10 -6.91 12.85
N ALA A 45 6.34 -8.11 12.35
CA ALA A 45 5.67 -9.33 12.81
C ALA A 45 6.44 -9.98 13.96
N THR A 46 5.75 -10.83 14.74
CA THR A 46 6.41 -11.62 15.79
C THR A 46 7.50 -12.52 15.20
N GLY A 47 8.67 -12.53 15.82
CA GLY A 47 9.84 -13.29 15.38
C GLY A 47 10.72 -12.58 14.36
N VAL A 48 10.38 -11.37 13.91
CA VAL A 48 11.26 -10.55 13.07
C VAL A 48 12.44 -10.05 13.89
N GLU A 49 13.65 -10.19 13.35
CA GLU A 49 14.87 -9.63 13.93
C GLU A 49 14.95 -8.12 13.72
N VAL A 50 15.31 -7.40 14.76
CA VAL A 50 15.52 -5.95 14.77
C VAL A 50 16.77 -5.60 15.56
N SER A 51 17.46 -4.53 15.19
CA SER A 51 18.53 -3.95 16.01
C SER A 51 18.07 -2.65 16.65
N LEU A 52 18.49 -2.42 17.89
CA LEU A 52 18.13 -1.24 18.66
C LEU A 52 19.36 -0.38 18.92
N ARG A 53 19.22 0.94 18.80
CA ARG A 53 20.24 1.90 19.22
C ARG A 53 19.59 3.17 19.75
N ALA A 54 20.26 3.88 20.65
CA ALA A 54 19.87 5.24 20.99
C ALA A 54 20.42 6.21 19.94
N GLU A 55 19.65 7.23 19.57
CA GLU A 55 20.19 8.38 18.85
C GLU A 55 21.06 9.26 19.75
N ALA A 56 21.74 10.25 19.16
CA ALA A 56 22.52 11.23 19.91
C ALA A 56 21.66 11.90 20.98
N GLY A 57 22.12 11.84 22.24
CA GLY A 57 21.41 12.38 23.40
C GLY A 57 20.30 11.49 23.97
N GLY A 58 20.03 10.32 23.38
CA GLY A 58 19.07 9.34 23.90
C GLY A 58 19.69 8.27 24.79
N SER A 59 18.83 7.41 25.34
CA SER A 59 19.21 6.25 26.15
C SER A 59 18.37 5.03 25.79
N LEU A 60 19.00 3.86 25.74
CA LEU A 60 18.26 2.59 25.63
C LEU A 60 17.71 2.15 27.00
N PRO A 61 16.55 1.48 27.03
CA PRO A 61 16.03 0.91 28.26
C PRO A 61 16.92 -0.26 28.72
N ALA A 62 17.26 -0.33 30.00
CA ALA A 62 17.97 -1.48 30.56
C ALA A 62 17.05 -2.71 30.60
N PRO A 63 17.51 -3.93 30.27
CA PRO A 63 18.91 -4.34 30.07
C PRO A 63 19.37 -4.35 28.60
N LEU A 64 18.70 -3.60 27.71
CA LEU A 64 19.04 -3.63 26.29
C LEU A 64 20.35 -2.90 26.01
N ALA A 65 21.12 -3.39 25.05
CA ALA A 65 22.39 -2.85 24.64
C ALA A 65 22.33 -2.33 23.19
N GLY A 66 23.04 -1.23 22.92
CA GLY A 66 23.10 -0.64 21.59
C GLY A 66 23.75 -1.57 20.58
N GLY A 67 23.11 -1.72 19.41
CA GLY A 67 23.54 -2.63 18.36
C GLY A 67 23.20 -4.11 18.62
N GLY A 68 22.54 -4.42 19.75
CA GLY A 68 22.05 -5.77 20.02
C GLY A 68 20.96 -6.20 19.03
N LEU A 69 20.96 -7.47 18.68
CA LEU A 69 19.90 -8.11 17.89
C LEU A 69 18.82 -8.65 18.83
N TYR A 70 17.58 -8.31 18.52
CA TYR A 70 16.40 -8.69 19.29
C TYR A 70 15.30 -9.18 18.36
N PHE A 71 14.35 -9.93 18.90
CA PHE A 71 13.22 -10.47 18.14
C PHE A 71 11.94 -9.79 18.59
N VAL A 72 11.13 -9.37 17.63
CA VAL A 72 9.87 -8.66 17.89
C VAL A 72 8.82 -9.61 18.45
N VAL A 73 8.07 -9.14 19.44
CA VAL A 73 6.80 -9.72 19.89
C VAL A 73 5.73 -8.68 19.62
N ARG A 74 4.94 -8.88 18.57
CA ARG A 74 3.93 -7.92 18.15
C ARG A 74 2.77 -7.91 19.15
N LEU A 75 2.44 -6.73 19.69
CA LEU A 75 1.28 -6.54 20.56
C LEU A 75 0.09 -6.00 19.77
N THR A 76 0.31 -4.92 19.02
CA THR A 76 -0.71 -4.29 18.18
C THR A 76 -0.14 -3.90 16.82
N HIS A 77 -0.72 -2.91 16.13
CA HIS A 77 -0.14 -2.31 14.93
C HIS A 77 0.83 -1.16 15.23
N SER A 78 0.72 -0.57 16.42
CA SER A 78 1.51 0.58 16.87
C SER A 78 2.41 0.26 18.06
N THR A 79 2.27 -0.93 18.65
CA THR A 79 3.07 -1.34 19.81
C THR A 79 3.62 -2.74 19.68
N PHE A 80 4.83 -2.93 20.18
CA PHE A 80 5.51 -4.22 20.22
C PHE A 80 6.46 -4.31 21.42
N SER A 81 6.80 -5.53 21.80
CA SER A 81 7.85 -5.83 22.78
C SER A 81 9.01 -6.56 22.10
N VAL A 82 10.11 -6.77 22.82
CA VAL A 82 11.28 -7.47 22.29
C VAL A 82 11.65 -8.67 23.14
N ALA A 83 12.25 -9.68 22.50
CA ALA A 83 12.77 -10.90 23.10
C ALA A 83 14.24 -11.11 22.69
N THR A 84 15.01 -11.81 23.51
CA THR A 84 16.43 -12.11 23.24
C THR A 84 16.65 -13.25 22.24
N THR A 85 15.64 -14.09 22.01
CA THR A 85 15.72 -15.22 21.09
C THR A 85 14.43 -15.36 20.29
N LEU A 86 14.52 -15.94 19.09
CA LEU A 86 13.35 -16.24 18.26
C LEU A 86 12.35 -17.15 19.00
N ALA A 87 12.84 -18.17 19.71
CA ALA A 87 11.98 -19.08 20.47
C ALA A 87 11.18 -18.32 21.55
N ASN A 88 11.83 -17.40 22.27
CA ASN A 88 11.16 -16.56 23.25
C ASN A 88 10.12 -15.66 22.59
N ALA A 89 10.42 -15.06 21.43
CA ALA A 89 9.46 -14.24 20.72
C ALA A 89 8.20 -15.02 20.32
N LEU A 90 8.37 -16.23 19.79
CA LEU A 90 7.26 -17.11 19.40
C LEU A 90 6.44 -17.59 20.61
N LEU A 91 7.07 -17.72 21.79
CA LEU A 91 6.41 -18.05 23.05
C LEU A 91 5.85 -16.82 23.79
N GLY A 92 6.07 -15.60 23.29
CA GLY A 92 5.66 -14.36 23.96
C GLY A 92 6.46 -14.02 25.22
N VAL A 93 7.65 -14.60 25.39
CA VAL A 93 8.56 -14.31 26.51
C VAL A 93 9.37 -13.05 26.18
N VAL A 94 8.96 -11.93 26.75
CA VAL A 94 9.56 -10.60 26.51
C VAL A 94 10.71 -10.31 27.47
N VAL A 95 11.59 -9.37 27.09
CA VAL A 95 12.59 -8.81 27.99
C VAL A 95 11.92 -7.84 28.94
N ASN A 96 12.06 -8.08 30.25
CA ASN A 96 11.64 -7.15 31.29
C ASN A 96 12.56 -5.92 31.31
N LEU A 97 12.01 -4.76 31.03
CA LEU A 97 12.69 -3.48 31.04
C LEU A 97 12.67 -2.89 32.45
N THR A 98 13.80 -2.31 32.85
CA THR A 98 13.98 -1.73 34.20
C THR A 98 14.11 -0.21 34.19
N THR A 99 14.29 0.38 33.01
CA THR A 99 14.29 1.83 32.80
C THR A 99 13.58 2.16 31.51
N ASP A 100 12.98 3.34 31.42
CA ASP A 100 12.42 3.84 30.17
C ASP A 100 13.55 4.13 29.15
N GLY A 101 13.18 4.10 27.86
CA GLY A 101 14.06 4.49 26.77
C GLY A 101 13.74 5.91 26.28
N ASP A 102 14.76 6.64 25.84
CA ASP A 102 14.62 7.95 25.22
C ASP A 102 15.33 7.97 23.86
N ARG A 103 14.66 8.55 22.86
CA ARG A 103 15.11 8.61 21.45
C ARG A 103 15.64 7.27 20.93
N VAL A 104 14.90 6.20 21.18
CA VAL A 104 15.26 4.85 20.74
C VAL A 104 14.96 4.69 19.26
N LEU A 105 15.99 4.31 18.49
CA LEU A 105 15.88 3.97 17.09
C LEU A 105 15.81 2.46 16.92
N VAL A 106 14.77 2.01 16.23
CA VAL A 106 14.55 0.62 15.84
C VAL A 106 14.94 0.49 14.37
N VAL A 107 15.92 -0.35 14.09
CA VAL A 107 16.33 -0.67 12.72
C VAL A 107 15.82 -2.08 12.41
N GLY A 108 14.78 -2.13 11.57
CA GLY A 108 14.16 -3.37 11.13
C GLY A 108 14.71 -3.92 9.82
N PRO A 109 14.10 -4.98 9.29
CA PRO A 109 14.40 -5.50 7.96
C PRO A 109 14.04 -4.47 6.88
N ASP A 110 14.33 -4.82 5.62
CA ASP A 110 13.97 -3.99 4.47
C ASP A 110 12.47 -3.63 4.49
N ARG A 111 12.19 -2.33 4.52
CA ARG A 111 10.82 -1.80 4.55
C ARG A 111 10.09 -2.09 3.26
N VAL A 112 10.79 -2.16 2.12
CA VAL A 112 10.16 -2.46 0.83
C VAL A 112 9.62 -3.89 0.83
N ALA A 113 10.46 -4.86 1.18
CA ALA A 113 10.02 -6.25 1.35
C ALA A 113 8.85 -6.37 2.34
N THR A 114 8.94 -5.67 3.48
CA THR A 114 7.90 -5.72 4.53
C THR A 114 6.57 -5.11 4.07
N ALA A 115 6.61 -3.94 3.42
CA ALA A 115 5.40 -3.27 2.91
C ALA A 115 4.71 -4.09 1.82
N ARG A 116 5.49 -4.74 0.93
CA ARG A 116 4.96 -5.64 -0.10
C ARG A 116 4.28 -6.87 0.50
N ALA A 117 4.91 -7.47 1.52
CA ALA A 117 4.34 -8.61 2.22
C ALA A 117 3.01 -8.23 2.90
N PHE A 118 3.00 -7.12 3.64
CA PHE A 118 1.80 -6.62 4.30
C PHE A 118 0.67 -6.31 3.29
N ALA A 119 0.96 -5.57 2.23
CA ALA A 119 -0.04 -5.23 1.23
C ALA A 119 -0.59 -6.48 0.53
N SER A 120 0.26 -7.47 0.26
CA SER A 120 -0.18 -8.74 -0.31
C SER A 120 -1.10 -9.49 0.65
N GLU A 121 -0.73 -9.59 1.93
CA GLU A 121 -1.54 -10.23 2.96
C GLU A 121 -2.91 -9.58 3.12
N TRP A 122 -2.93 -8.24 3.19
CA TRP A 122 -4.17 -7.48 3.27
C TRP A 122 -5.09 -7.75 2.08
N VAL A 123 -4.54 -7.75 0.86
CA VAL A 123 -5.33 -8.01 -0.36
C VAL A 123 -5.88 -9.44 -0.35
N TRP A 124 -5.07 -10.43 0.04
CA TRP A 124 -5.52 -11.82 0.17
C TRP A 124 -6.65 -11.96 1.19
N GLN A 125 -6.50 -11.35 2.37
CA GLN A 125 -7.53 -11.39 3.41
C GLN A 125 -8.83 -10.72 2.94
N TYR A 126 -8.72 -9.57 2.25
CA TYR A 126 -9.88 -8.87 1.71
C TYR A 126 -10.60 -9.70 0.64
N VAL A 127 -9.86 -10.23 -0.35
CA VAL A 127 -10.44 -11.02 -1.44
C VAL A 127 -11.08 -12.30 -0.90
N ALA A 128 -10.43 -13.00 0.02
CA ALA A 128 -10.99 -14.20 0.64
C ALA A 128 -12.31 -13.92 1.40
N GLY A 129 -12.41 -12.76 2.06
CA GLY A 129 -13.62 -12.37 2.79
C GLY A 129 -14.75 -11.83 1.90
N ALA A 130 -14.44 -10.92 0.98
CA ALA A 130 -15.42 -10.21 0.16
C ALA A 130 -15.80 -10.94 -1.14
N HIS A 131 -14.88 -11.77 -1.66
CA HIS A 131 -15.02 -12.44 -2.96
C HIS A 131 -14.65 -13.93 -2.87
N PRO A 132 -15.34 -14.73 -2.04
CA PRO A 132 -14.95 -16.12 -1.72
C PRO A 132 -14.99 -17.10 -2.90
N ASN A 133 -15.60 -16.72 -4.04
CA ASN A 133 -15.71 -17.56 -5.23
C ASN A 133 -14.62 -17.30 -6.28
N VAL A 134 -13.68 -16.41 -6.00
CA VAL A 134 -12.55 -16.13 -6.90
C VAL A 134 -11.41 -17.10 -6.59
N ASP A 135 -10.88 -17.77 -7.61
CA ASP A 135 -9.77 -18.69 -7.45
C ASP A 135 -8.42 -17.96 -7.32
N ASP A 136 -7.46 -18.62 -6.66
CA ASP A 136 -6.12 -18.06 -6.42
C ASP A 136 -5.38 -17.71 -7.73
N ALA A 137 -5.66 -18.46 -8.81
CA ALA A 137 -5.08 -18.22 -10.12
C ALA A 137 -5.53 -16.87 -10.71
N ASN A 138 -6.81 -16.51 -10.62
CA ASN A 138 -7.29 -15.20 -11.08
C ASN A 138 -6.78 -14.06 -10.19
N VAL A 139 -6.63 -14.29 -8.88
CA VAL A 139 -6.04 -13.29 -7.96
C VAL A 139 -4.59 -12.98 -8.37
N THR A 140 -3.77 -14.02 -8.56
CA THR A 140 -2.33 -13.86 -8.81
C THR A 140 -2.00 -13.34 -10.21
N THR A 141 -2.82 -13.65 -11.21
CA THR A 141 -2.60 -13.21 -12.61
C THR A 141 -3.24 -11.86 -12.93
N SER A 142 -4.20 -11.39 -12.14
CA SER A 142 -4.90 -10.14 -12.39
C SER A 142 -4.00 -8.91 -12.23
N LEU A 143 -3.81 -8.16 -13.31
CA LEU A 143 -3.09 -6.88 -13.30
C LEU A 143 -3.73 -5.86 -12.35
N VAL A 144 -5.06 -5.93 -12.15
CA VAL A 144 -5.76 -5.04 -11.22
C VAL A 144 -5.38 -5.36 -9.78
N VAL A 145 -5.39 -6.64 -9.40
CA VAL A 145 -5.01 -7.08 -8.05
C VAL A 145 -3.56 -6.72 -7.75
N ARG A 146 -2.65 -7.01 -8.69
CA ARG A 146 -1.23 -6.64 -8.59
C ARG A 146 -1.05 -5.13 -8.45
N GLY A 147 -1.78 -4.35 -9.25
CA GLY A 147 -1.76 -2.88 -9.20
C GLY A 147 -2.27 -2.33 -7.86
N VAL A 148 -3.33 -2.91 -7.31
CA VAL A 148 -3.87 -2.53 -5.99
C VAL A 148 -2.84 -2.85 -4.89
N ALA A 149 -2.24 -4.03 -4.90
CA ALA A 149 -1.20 -4.40 -3.93
C ALA A 149 0.02 -3.47 -4.01
N ALA A 150 0.45 -3.11 -5.23
CA ALA A 150 1.55 -2.17 -5.45
C ALA A 150 1.21 -0.75 -4.98
N ALA A 151 0.01 -0.24 -5.29
CA ALA A 151 -0.45 1.08 -4.86
C ALA A 151 -0.54 1.17 -3.32
N LEU A 152 -1.06 0.13 -2.67
CA LEU A 152 -1.15 0.07 -1.22
C LEU A 152 0.24 0.02 -0.57
N ALA A 153 1.14 -0.82 -1.08
CA ALA A 153 2.52 -0.89 -0.60
C ALA A 153 3.25 0.45 -0.79
N ALA A 154 3.06 1.14 -1.92
CA ALA A 154 3.60 2.46 -2.16
C ALA A 154 3.06 3.51 -1.16
N ALA A 155 1.76 3.50 -0.90
CA ALA A 155 1.14 4.38 0.09
C ALA A 155 1.68 4.14 1.51
N ILE A 156 1.88 2.87 1.89
CA ILE A 156 2.49 2.49 3.17
C ILE A 156 3.92 3.03 3.28
N LEU A 157 4.73 2.90 2.23
CA LEU A 157 6.10 3.40 2.20
C LEU A 157 6.17 4.93 2.27
N GLN A 158 5.23 5.62 1.62
CA GLN A 158 5.14 7.08 1.63
C GLN A 158 4.58 7.64 2.95
N SER A 159 3.82 6.84 3.71
CA SER A 159 3.36 7.23 5.04
C SER A 159 4.49 7.12 6.06
N ALA A 160 5.24 8.20 6.24
CA ALA A 160 6.30 8.27 7.26
C ALA A 160 5.75 8.19 8.70
N ASP A 161 4.55 8.77 8.92
CA ASP A 161 4.05 9.11 10.27
C ASP A 161 2.60 8.70 10.52
N GLY A 162 2.14 7.55 10.00
CA GLY A 162 0.80 7.07 10.40
C GLY A 162 -0.39 7.89 9.86
N SER A 163 -0.14 8.80 8.91
CA SER A 163 -1.16 9.70 8.38
C SER A 163 -2.35 8.96 7.74
N ASN A 164 -3.49 9.66 7.61
CA ASN A 164 -4.73 9.20 6.96
C ASN A 164 -4.55 8.70 5.51
N VAL A 165 -3.36 8.86 4.93
CA VAL A 165 -3.01 8.43 3.57
C VAL A 165 -3.20 6.92 3.41
N THR A 166 -2.86 6.09 4.41
CA THR A 166 -3.05 4.63 4.27
C THR A 166 -4.53 4.25 4.35
N SER A 167 -5.33 4.84 5.24
CA SER A 167 -6.75 4.55 5.32
C SER A 167 -7.48 4.94 4.03
N GLN A 168 -7.09 6.08 3.42
CA GLN A 168 -7.60 6.47 2.10
C GLN A 168 -7.11 5.51 0.99
N ALA A 169 -5.87 5.03 1.07
CA ALA A 169 -5.34 4.06 0.12
C ALA A 169 -6.06 2.71 0.23
N GLU A 170 -6.34 2.24 1.44
CA GLU A 170 -7.13 1.04 1.72
C GLU A 170 -8.56 1.20 1.18
N GLU A 171 -9.24 2.32 1.46
CA GLU A 171 -10.59 2.55 0.94
C GLU A 171 -10.63 2.57 -0.60
N ARG A 172 -9.62 3.19 -1.24
CA ARG A 172 -9.46 3.15 -2.70
C ARG A 172 -9.20 1.72 -3.21
N ALA A 173 -8.35 0.97 -2.51
CA ALA A 173 -8.06 -0.43 -2.83
C ALA A 173 -9.31 -1.30 -2.76
N GLN A 174 -10.12 -1.17 -1.70
CA GLN A 174 -11.39 -1.88 -1.53
C GLN A 174 -12.35 -1.60 -2.70
N LYS A 175 -12.56 -0.32 -3.05
CA LYS A 175 -13.42 0.06 -4.18
C LYS A 175 -12.95 -0.51 -5.52
N MET A 176 -11.63 -0.56 -5.74
CA MET A 176 -11.05 -1.16 -6.95
C MET A 176 -11.26 -2.67 -6.98
N LEU A 177 -11.03 -3.37 -5.87
CA LEU A 177 -11.24 -4.80 -5.74
C LEU A 177 -12.71 -5.19 -5.89
N ASP A 178 -13.66 -4.40 -5.36
CA ASP A 178 -15.09 -4.64 -5.52
C ASP A 178 -15.58 -4.42 -6.95
N ARG A 179 -14.97 -3.47 -7.67
CA ARG A 179 -15.25 -3.29 -9.10
C ARG A 179 -14.69 -4.45 -9.91
N TRP A 180 -13.48 -4.91 -9.56
CA TRP A 180 -12.85 -6.06 -10.20
C TRP A 180 -13.64 -7.34 -9.97
N GLY A 181 -13.96 -7.68 -8.72
CA GLY A 181 -14.67 -8.92 -8.35
C GLY A 181 -16.04 -9.07 -9.01
N ARG A 182 -16.75 -7.96 -9.27
CA ARG A 182 -18.03 -7.96 -10.03
C ARG A 182 -17.89 -8.40 -11.49
N GLY A 183 -16.69 -8.31 -12.07
CA GLY A 183 -16.40 -8.70 -13.45
C GLY A 183 -15.72 -10.06 -13.59
N VAL A 184 -15.33 -10.71 -12.50
CA VAL A 184 -14.64 -12.01 -12.53
C VAL A 184 -15.67 -13.13 -12.72
N PRO A 185 -15.50 -14.03 -13.70
CA PRO A 185 -16.35 -15.21 -13.83
C PRO A 185 -16.33 -16.03 -12.53
N VAL A 186 -17.51 -16.37 -12.01
CA VAL A 186 -17.62 -17.23 -10.82
C VAL A 186 -17.08 -18.62 -11.16
N ALA A 187 -16.16 -19.13 -10.35
CA ALA A 187 -15.61 -20.47 -10.54
C ALA A 187 -16.74 -21.52 -10.62
N GLY A 188 -16.74 -22.32 -11.68
CA GLY A 188 -17.76 -23.35 -11.90
C GLY A 188 -19.03 -22.90 -12.64
N SER A 189 -19.19 -21.61 -12.98
CA SER A 189 -20.17 -21.25 -14.00
C SER A 189 -19.68 -21.81 -15.35
N PRO A 190 -20.46 -22.67 -16.04
CA PRO A 190 -20.12 -23.04 -17.40
C PRO A 190 -20.02 -21.73 -18.18
N ALA A 191 -18.87 -21.48 -18.79
CA ALA A 191 -18.63 -20.27 -19.59
C ALA A 191 -19.86 -20.06 -20.47
N ALA A 192 -20.67 -19.04 -20.14
CA ALA A 192 -21.90 -18.76 -20.87
C ALA A 192 -21.44 -18.54 -22.31
N ALA A 193 -21.72 -19.53 -23.16
CA ALA A 193 -21.28 -19.58 -24.55
C ALA A 193 -21.53 -18.20 -25.14
N GLY A 194 -20.47 -17.56 -25.64
CA GLY A 194 -20.41 -16.15 -25.99
C GLY A 194 -21.67 -15.67 -26.70
N GLY A 195 -22.66 -15.24 -25.92
CA GLY A 195 -23.83 -14.60 -26.43
C GLY A 195 -23.33 -13.26 -26.89
N ASN A 196 -23.15 -13.12 -28.21
CA ASN A 196 -22.84 -11.87 -28.87
C ASN A 196 -23.62 -10.75 -28.18
N ARG A 197 -22.96 -9.97 -27.33
CA ARG A 197 -23.43 -8.65 -26.92
C ARG A 197 -23.19 -7.75 -28.12
N ALA A 198 -23.87 -8.06 -29.23
CA ALA A 198 -24.17 -7.08 -30.23
C ALA A 198 -24.95 -6.00 -29.48
N ILE A 199 -24.22 -4.92 -29.17
CA ILE A 199 -24.79 -3.65 -28.82
C ILE A 199 -25.75 -3.34 -29.98
N HIS A 200 -27.03 -3.65 -29.80
CA HIS A 200 -28.09 -2.94 -30.48
C HIS A 200 -27.98 -1.51 -29.97
N ALA A 201 -27.07 -0.76 -30.57
CA ALA A 201 -27.18 0.68 -30.66
C ALA A 201 -28.44 0.91 -31.50
N SER A 202 -29.60 0.83 -30.83
CA SER A 202 -30.77 1.53 -31.32
C SER A 202 -30.38 3.00 -31.27
N ALA A 203 -29.83 3.48 -32.38
CA ALA A 203 -29.70 4.89 -32.66
C ALA A 203 -31.12 5.47 -32.68
N THR A 204 -31.67 5.77 -31.51
CA THR A 204 -32.68 6.81 -31.42
C THR A 204 -31.92 8.09 -31.72
N THR A 205 -32.01 8.53 -32.97
CA THR A 205 -31.73 9.90 -33.38
C THR A 205 -32.63 10.81 -32.56
N SER A 206 -32.18 11.17 -31.37
CA SER A 206 -32.67 12.32 -30.64
C SER A 206 -32.33 13.52 -31.52
N ALA A 207 -33.31 13.99 -32.29
CA ALA A 207 -33.24 15.30 -32.90
C ALA A 207 -32.85 16.30 -31.81
N ASP A 208 -31.64 16.88 -31.91
CA ASP A 208 -31.23 17.95 -31.01
C ASP A 208 -32.22 19.11 -31.26
N PRO A 209 -33.01 19.54 -30.24
CA PRO A 209 -33.94 20.66 -30.40
C PRO A 209 -33.26 21.99 -30.73
N ARG A 210 -31.91 22.04 -30.72
CA ARG A 210 -31.12 23.21 -31.11
C ARG A 210 -30.84 23.30 -32.62
N GLY A 211 -31.27 22.34 -33.44
CA GLY A 211 -31.39 22.51 -34.90
C GLY A 211 -30.09 22.65 -35.69
N TRP A 212 -29.01 21.96 -35.28
CA TRP A 212 -27.70 22.07 -35.95
C TRP A 212 -27.53 21.16 -37.18
N ASP A 213 -28.48 20.26 -37.45
CA ASP A 213 -28.47 19.42 -38.65
C ASP A 213 -29.20 20.11 -39.83
N GLY A 214 -28.57 21.16 -40.36
CA GLY A 214 -28.93 21.75 -41.65
C GLY A 214 -27.90 21.38 -42.73
N PRO A 215 -28.28 20.77 -43.87
CA PRO A 215 -27.37 20.50 -44.97
C PRO A 215 -27.26 21.73 -45.88
N THR A 216 -26.37 22.65 -45.55
CA THR A 216 -25.98 23.78 -46.43
C THR A 216 -24.66 24.32 -45.87
N GLY A 217 -23.51 24.19 -46.53
CA GLY A 217 -23.26 24.79 -47.84
C GLY A 217 -22.82 26.26 -47.63
N CYS A 218 -21.56 26.51 -47.98
CA CYS A 218 -20.95 27.82 -48.32
C CYS A 218 -20.11 28.56 -47.26
N CYS A 219 -18.93 29.00 -47.75
CA CYS A 219 -18.10 30.14 -47.34
C CYS A 219 -16.94 29.89 -46.35
N LEU A 220 -15.81 29.47 -46.93
CA LEU A 220 -14.46 29.88 -46.49
C LEU A 220 -14.33 31.42 -46.58
N PRO A 221 -13.85 32.14 -45.55
CA PRO A 221 -13.25 33.44 -45.75
C PRO A 221 -11.73 33.30 -45.86
N ALA A 222 -11.21 33.80 -46.97
CA ALA A 222 -9.81 34.08 -47.16
C ALA A 222 -9.38 35.28 -46.31
N GLY A 223 -8.20 35.17 -45.68
CA GLY A 223 -7.28 36.26 -45.42
C GLY A 223 -7.52 37.12 -44.18
N ILE A 224 -6.62 37.02 -43.18
CA ILE A 224 -6.24 38.16 -42.34
C ILE A 224 -4.72 38.18 -42.16
N ALA A 225 -4.18 39.38 -42.38
CA ALA A 225 -2.81 39.73 -42.62
C ALA A 225 -1.90 39.72 -41.37
N SER A 226 -0.65 39.36 -41.62
CA SER A 226 0.51 39.60 -40.77
C SER A 226 0.72 41.12 -40.59
N THR A 227 0.77 41.57 -39.34
CA THR A 227 1.34 42.88 -39.00
C THR A 227 2.46 42.71 -37.98
N ARG A 228 3.62 43.19 -38.43
CA ARG A 228 4.93 43.22 -37.79
C ARG A 228 4.99 44.47 -36.92
N GLY A 229 5.03 44.31 -35.60
CA GLY A 229 5.18 45.40 -34.64
C GLY A 229 6.58 45.38 -34.03
N MET A 230 7.44 46.21 -34.58
CA MET A 230 8.76 46.61 -34.10
C MET A 230 8.57 47.70 -33.01
N LEU A 231 9.40 47.73 -31.96
CA LEU A 231 9.80 48.90 -31.14
C LEU A 231 10.40 48.41 -29.80
N PRO A 232 11.15 49.25 -29.07
CA PRO A 232 12.25 50.13 -29.45
C PRO A 232 13.62 49.63 -28.95
#